data_AF-A0AAU9TH95-F1
#
_entry.id   AF-A0AAU9TH95-F1
#
_cell.length_a   1.000
_cell.length_b   1.000
_cell.length_c   1.000
_cell.angle_alpha   90.00
_cell.angle_beta   90.00
_cell.angle_gamma   90.00
#
_symmetry.space_group_name_H-M   'P 1'
#
loop_
_entity.id
_entity.type
_entity.pdbx_description
1 polymer ?
#
loop_
_entity_poly.entity_id
_entity_poly.type
_entity_poly.pdbx_seq_one_letter_code
_entity_poly.pdbx_strand_id
1 'polypeptide(L)'
;MLEFTKYFTTGLILIISYAVQIEAVTVNPMCPTNKIAPHRRVTRLEYSQPRTFGEFYNLLKPDNSPSNLQEEPQQDDPDDCGDIEDYDENDLSSDTPQSIRRQGYKNNRFYGLFNPFNQNPFGFNNNVYRPTMPPRRSTRPPEGGYFGGNAYRPPAVLEPTDYLKPVHEGGYEPHMTYRPGLVGAPIGHVIGLPQVKPTRHYLETTQKKLNNANHNYVHTKQNPYLEALRNKPWKSIQKYVEVRPGAHLFYWLYYADGTIVEADRKPLIIWIQGGPGLAATALANFAEIGPLTMDMRPRNHTWVNGRNLLLIDHPVGTGFSYAESKSLLVKTDKDAAKDLLRVIKEFLKTHKEFRKTPTYLFGQSYGGKLCPRLGYYLHTAIRNKRLKMNFRGIGIGSGWVDPKQSTLVQPDYLYHMGIIDVSTYTKTMKIAKKMSYLIEKKEYATAEKLDDTMFNVLNVEAGMEINFNNINQPNPYNDLDDLKIKVNKYVKPTLLEVNQTFVWNYISDEVFNSLRESFLVPSTKYLETLLNHTNLKIAVYNGNLDIVTPLAGATNWVHALKWHGTRELLNAERKPIRGIKNGFFKVAKQLSYWTVFGSGHWVPEDNPVAMEHILEYMMEQSPQN
;
A
#
# COMPACT_ATOMS: atom_id res chain seq x y z
N MET A 1 43.83 77.56 -19.54
CA MET A 1 42.86 78.19 -18.63
C MET A 1 42.36 77.09 -17.72
N LEU A 2 42.94 76.98 -16.51
CA LEU A 2 42.48 77.65 -15.28
C LEU A 2 41.18 76.98 -14.78
N GLU A 3 41.07 76.29 -13.65
CA GLU A 3 42.02 75.90 -12.56
C GLU A 3 41.56 74.52 -11.98
N PHE A 4 42.17 73.84 -11.00
CA PHE A 4 43.26 74.17 -10.05
C PHE A 4 44.29 73.01 -9.95
N THR A 5 44.99 72.87 -8.83
CA THR A 5 46.13 71.97 -8.56
C THR A 5 46.04 71.29 -7.18
N LYS A 6 46.58 70.06 -7.06
CA LYS A 6 47.08 69.39 -5.81
C LYS A 6 46.00 69.15 -4.72
N TYR A 7 46.03 68.11 -3.88
CA TYR A 7 47.09 67.33 -3.20
C TYR A 7 46.62 65.84 -3.12
N PHE A 8 47.45 64.79 -2.95
CA PHE A 8 48.90 64.61 -2.87
C PHE A 8 49.28 63.14 -3.20
N THR A 9 50.57 62.84 -3.35
CA THR A 9 51.14 61.48 -3.27
C THR A 9 52.51 61.52 -2.58
N THR A 10 52.72 60.66 -1.57
CA THR A 10 53.97 60.32 -0.83
C THR A 10 53.50 59.55 0.42
N GLY A 11 54.15 58.56 1.01
CA GLY A 11 55.41 57.83 0.81
C GLY A 11 55.45 56.79 1.96
N LEU A 12 55.47 55.49 1.65
CA LEU A 12 56.57 54.55 1.89
C LEU A 12 57.35 54.66 3.24
N ILE A 13 57.36 53.49 3.93
CA ILE A 13 58.51 52.83 4.61
C ILE A 13 58.95 53.29 6.02
N LEU A 14 58.92 52.29 6.92
CA LEU A 14 59.89 51.86 7.96
C LEU A 14 59.20 50.63 8.63
N ILE A 15 59.61 49.35 8.67
CA ILE A 15 60.92 48.66 8.64
C ILE A 15 61.88 49.29 9.68
N ILE A 16 62.45 48.63 10.68
CA ILE A 16 63.09 47.30 10.78
C ILE A 16 62.99 46.80 12.24
N SER A 17 62.78 45.49 12.44
CA SER A 17 63.68 44.61 13.25
C SER A 17 63.28 43.14 13.13
N TYR A 18 64.24 42.30 12.72
CA TYR A 18 64.09 40.88 12.33
C TYR A 18 64.51 39.92 13.44
N ALA A 19 63.92 38.71 13.47
CA ALA A 19 64.58 37.50 13.99
C ALA A 19 64.04 36.17 13.40
N VAL A 20 64.81 35.59 12.47
CA VAL A 20 65.04 34.13 12.25
C VAL A 20 63.85 33.17 11.98
N GLN A 21 63.45 33.10 10.70
CA GLN A 21 63.55 31.97 9.74
C GLN A 21 63.46 30.46 10.16
N ILE A 22 62.75 29.68 9.31
CA ILE A 22 62.71 28.19 9.08
C ILE A 22 62.21 27.31 10.27
N GLU A 23 61.51 26.17 10.17
CA GLU A 23 61.25 25.15 9.12
C GLU A 23 59.80 24.58 9.13
N ALA A 24 59.48 23.71 8.16
CA ALA A 24 58.19 22.99 8.06
C ALA A 24 58.13 21.73 8.94
N VAL A 25 56.92 21.31 9.37
CA VAL A 25 56.71 19.99 9.99
C VAL A 25 55.45 19.28 9.47
N THR A 26 55.67 18.11 8.87
CA THR A 26 54.72 17.00 8.76
C THR A 26 55.42 15.73 9.23
N VAL A 27 55.00 15.11 10.35
CA VAL A 27 55.40 13.74 10.75
C VAL A 27 54.31 13.08 11.62
N ASN A 28 54.08 11.78 11.42
CA ASN A 28 53.26 10.89 12.27
C ASN A 28 53.57 9.42 11.91
N PRO A 29 54.13 8.58 12.82
CA PRO A 29 53.48 7.28 13.09
C PRO A 29 53.77 6.60 14.47
N MET A 30 53.04 5.50 14.73
CA MET A 30 53.31 4.33 15.63
C MET A 30 53.01 4.46 17.15
N CYS A 31 52.22 3.59 17.83
CA CYS A 31 52.03 2.12 17.88
C CYS A 31 53.06 1.37 18.78
N PRO A 32 52.84 0.13 19.32
CA PRO A 32 51.70 -0.83 19.18
C PRO A 32 51.27 -1.67 20.44
N THR A 33 50.29 -2.60 20.26
CA THR A 33 50.08 -3.92 20.96
C THR A 33 49.63 -3.97 22.46
N ASN A 34 48.98 -5.03 23.02
CA ASN A 34 48.53 -6.33 22.48
C ASN A 34 47.29 -6.94 23.21
N LYS A 35 46.78 -8.07 22.68
CA LYS A 35 45.64 -8.92 23.11
C LYS A 35 45.66 -9.41 24.57
N ILE A 36 44.47 -9.72 25.12
CA ILE A 36 44.05 -11.06 25.66
C ILE A 36 42.59 -10.99 26.19
N ALA A 37 41.81 -12.05 25.95
CA ALA A 37 40.57 -12.38 26.68
C ALA A 37 40.76 -13.75 27.36
N PRO A 38 40.05 -14.07 28.47
CA PRO A 38 38.90 -14.96 28.28
C PRO A 38 37.73 -14.82 29.30
N HIS A 39 36.67 -15.58 29.00
CA HIS A 39 35.45 -15.82 29.77
C HIS A 39 35.61 -16.20 31.26
N ARG A 40 34.60 -15.87 32.09
CA ARG A 40 33.65 -16.89 32.64
C ARG A 40 32.39 -16.29 33.30
N ARG A 41 31.25 -16.99 33.17
CA ARG A 41 30.06 -16.84 34.05
C ARG A 41 30.30 -17.57 35.37
N VAL A 42 29.82 -17.02 36.49
CA VAL A 42 29.20 -17.78 37.60
C VAL A 42 28.01 -16.96 38.14
N THR A 43 26.97 -17.66 38.61
CA THR A 43 25.67 -17.14 39.05
C THR A 43 25.54 -17.11 40.59
N ARG A 44 24.72 -16.19 41.13
CA ARG A 44 23.51 -16.43 41.99
C ARG A 44 23.26 -15.39 43.10
N LEU A 45 21.95 -15.14 43.30
CA LEU A 45 21.22 -14.86 44.55
C LEU A 45 21.49 -13.58 45.37
N GLU A 46 20.60 -12.59 45.19
CA GLU A 46 19.51 -12.19 46.13
C GLU A 46 19.75 -11.65 47.57
N TYR A 47 18.89 -10.67 47.90
CA TYR A 47 18.44 -10.14 49.22
C TYR A 47 19.14 -8.97 49.99
N SER A 48 18.28 -7.98 50.32
CA SER A 48 18.26 -7.00 51.46
C SER A 48 19.35 -5.93 51.69
N GLN A 49 19.05 -4.67 51.33
CA GLN A 49 18.61 -3.53 52.20
C GLN A 49 19.20 -3.36 53.65
N PRO A 50 19.10 -2.17 54.31
CA PRO A 50 19.39 -0.78 53.89
C PRO A 50 20.09 0.05 55.02
N ARG A 51 20.23 1.39 54.87
CA ARG A 51 20.46 2.46 55.90
C ARG A 51 20.48 3.84 55.18
N THR A 52 20.11 5.01 55.72
CA THR A 52 19.94 5.53 57.11
C THR A 52 18.94 6.73 57.18
N PHE A 53 18.14 6.81 58.28
CA PHE A 53 17.66 7.99 59.07
C PHE A 53 17.07 9.27 58.38
N GLY A 54 16.12 10.01 58.98
CA GLY A 54 15.38 9.84 60.26
C GLY A 54 14.75 11.16 60.78
N GLU A 55 13.76 11.07 61.68
CA GLU A 55 13.05 12.15 62.42
C GLU A 55 11.98 12.99 61.68
N PHE A 56 10.84 13.39 62.28
CA PHE A 56 10.26 13.09 63.62
C PHE A 56 8.71 13.00 63.56
N TYR A 57 8.12 12.22 64.47
CA TYR A 57 6.68 12.10 64.73
C TYR A 57 6.06 13.40 65.29
N ASN A 58 4.86 13.78 64.85
CA ASN A 58 3.76 14.11 65.78
C ASN A 58 2.37 14.27 65.12
N LEU A 59 1.33 14.07 65.96
CA LEU A 59 -0.09 14.44 65.74
C LEU A 59 -0.91 13.61 64.73
N LEU A 60 -1.24 12.40 65.17
CA LEU A 60 -2.60 11.87 64.99
C LEU A 60 -3.61 12.76 65.74
N LYS A 61 -4.65 13.25 65.05
CA LYS A 61 -6.05 13.04 65.46
C LYS A 61 -7.03 13.36 64.30
N PRO A 62 -8.17 12.65 64.21
CA PRO A 62 -9.21 12.89 63.19
C PRO A 62 -10.27 13.88 63.71
N ASP A 63 -11.16 14.34 62.82
CA ASP A 63 -12.59 14.41 63.15
C ASP A 63 -13.53 14.56 61.93
N ASN A 64 -14.67 13.87 62.05
CA ASN A 64 -15.99 14.06 61.40
C ASN A 64 -16.21 13.84 59.87
N SER A 65 -16.93 12.74 59.59
CA SER A 65 -17.72 12.41 58.38
C SER A 65 -18.96 13.32 58.20
N PRO A 66 -19.83 13.20 57.16
CA PRO A 66 -20.07 12.08 56.21
C PRO A 66 -19.99 12.52 54.71
N SER A 67 -20.34 11.76 53.67
CA SER A 67 -21.08 10.49 53.50
C SER A 67 -20.68 9.76 52.20
N ASN A 68 -20.77 8.42 52.20
CA ASN A 68 -21.05 7.52 51.07
C ASN A 68 -20.69 7.97 49.64
N LEU A 69 -19.64 7.37 49.07
CA LEU A 69 -19.57 6.92 47.66
C LEU A 69 -18.37 5.97 47.51
N GLN A 70 -18.45 4.80 48.15
CA GLN A 70 -17.68 3.64 47.69
C GLN A 70 -18.54 2.92 46.66
N GLU A 71 -18.18 3.04 45.39
CA GLU A 71 -18.54 2.01 44.43
C GLU A 71 -17.84 0.71 44.87
N GLU A 72 -18.60 -0.36 45.04
CA GLU A 72 -18.00 -1.69 45.15
C GLU A 72 -17.20 -1.97 43.87
N PRO A 73 -16.07 -2.68 43.94
CA PRO A 73 -15.32 -3.05 42.76
C PRO A 73 -16.18 -3.95 41.87
N GLN A 74 -16.68 -3.38 40.77
CA GLN A 74 -17.50 -4.10 39.81
C GLN A 74 -16.72 -5.35 39.33
N GLN A 75 -17.36 -6.51 39.44
CA GLN A 75 -16.72 -7.77 39.11
C GLN A 75 -16.62 -7.89 37.58
N ASP A 76 -15.42 -7.64 37.04
CA ASP A 76 -15.13 -7.68 35.60
C ASP A 76 -15.66 -8.98 34.95
N ASP A 77 -16.60 -8.86 34.00
CA ASP A 77 -17.03 -10.00 33.19
C ASP A 77 -15.85 -10.45 32.29
N PRO A 78 -15.38 -11.71 32.38
CA PRO A 78 -14.24 -12.20 31.59
C PRO A 78 -14.49 -12.23 30.07
N ASP A 79 -15.70 -11.98 29.57
CA ASP A 79 -16.03 -11.82 28.15
C ASP A 79 -16.38 -10.37 27.74
N ASP A 80 -16.41 -9.38 28.64
CA ASP A 80 -16.59 -7.98 28.24
C ASP A 80 -15.31 -7.43 27.55
N CYS A 81 -15.51 -6.83 26.38
CA CYS A 81 -14.47 -6.32 25.50
C CYS A 81 -14.72 -4.83 25.25
N GLY A 82 -14.71 -4.04 26.33
CA GLY A 82 -15.23 -2.67 26.43
C GLY A 82 -14.98 -1.71 25.26
N ASP A 83 -15.87 -0.73 25.17
CA ASP A 83 -16.13 0.08 23.97
C ASP A 83 -15.00 1.06 23.56
N ILE A 84 -15.18 1.66 22.38
CA ILE A 84 -14.12 2.22 21.51
C ILE A 84 -13.96 3.75 21.68
N GLU A 85 -14.43 4.32 22.79
CA GLU A 85 -14.54 5.79 22.93
C GLU A 85 -13.17 6.48 23.10
N ASP A 86 -12.22 5.89 23.83
CA ASP A 86 -10.92 6.51 24.18
C ASP A 86 -9.75 6.16 23.24
N TYR A 87 -9.86 6.40 21.94
CA TYR A 87 -8.73 6.28 20.98
C TYR A 87 -8.34 7.64 20.37
N ASP A 88 -7.46 8.36 21.07
CA ASP A 88 -6.75 9.52 20.51
C ASP A 88 -5.54 9.05 19.67
N GLU A 89 -5.48 9.50 18.41
CA GLU A 89 -4.35 9.25 17.50
C GLU A 89 -3.26 10.33 17.61
N ASN A 90 -3.53 11.42 18.33
CA ASN A 90 -2.55 12.50 18.52
C ASN A 90 -1.52 12.17 19.61
N ASP A 91 -1.86 11.26 20.54
CA ASP A 91 -0.96 10.79 21.60
C ASP A 91 -0.33 9.41 21.26
N LEU A 92 0.42 9.38 20.17
CA LEU A 92 1.38 8.28 19.86
C LEU A 92 2.61 8.32 20.79
N SER A 93 2.61 9.16 21.83
CA SER A 93 3.67 9.35 22.82
C SER A 93 3.37 8.70 24.18
N SER A 94 2.23 8.03 24.33
CA SER A 94 1.69 7.47 25.58
C SER A 94 2.41 6.21 26.11
N ASP A 95 3.74 6.16 25.98
CA ASP A 95 4.61 5.33 26.81
C ASP A 95 5.13 6.15 28.02
N THR A 96 4.23 6.44 28.95
CA THR A 96 4.58 6.91 30.30
C THR A 96 3.76 6.16 31.36
N PRO A 97 4.39 5.48 32.34
CA PRO A 97 3.68 4.77 33.38
C PRO A 97 3.37 5.70 34.57
N GLN A 98 2.32 6.54 34.47
CA GLN A 98 1.54 7.00 35.64
C GLN A 98 0.30 7.82 35.23
N SER A 99 -0.76 7.69 36.03
CA SER A 99 -2.05 8.35 35.83
C SER A 99 -2.01 9.84 36.16
N ILE A 100 -2.34 10.72 35.20
CA ILE A 100 -2.72 12.11 35.46
C ILE A 100 -4.07 12.41 34.78
N ARG A 101 -5.12 12.52 35.60
CA ARG A 101 -6.47 12.94 35.20
C ARG A 101 -6.41 14.40 34.74
N ARG A 102 -6.66 14.70 33.46
CA ARG A 102 -6.78 16.10 32.98
C ARG A 102 -8.21 16.60 33.16
N GLN A 103 -8.38 17.64 33.97
CA GLN A 103 -9.63 18.41 34.04
C GLN A 103 -9.78 19.28 32.77
N GLY A 104 -10.99 19.35 32.22
CA GLY A 104 -11.30 20.15 31.04
C GLY A 104 -11.39 21.65 31.35
N TYR A 105 -10.86 22.48 30.46
CA TYR A 105 -11.01 23.94 30.52
C TYR A 105 -12.09 24.44 29.56
N LYS A 106 -12.92 25.38 30.06
CA LYS A 106 -14.08 25.93 29.36
C LYS A 106 -13.70 27.02 28.35
N ASN A 107 -14.57 27.18 27.35
CA ASN A 107 -14.61 28.27 26.38
C ASN A 107 -14.41 29.67 26.98
N ASN A 108 -13.79 30.56 26.22
CA ASN A 108 -14.30 31.93 26.11
C ASN A 108 -14.12 32.49 24.69
N ARG A 109 -15.09 33.31 24.25
CA ARG A 109 -15.20 33.84 22.88
C ARG A 109 -14.39 35.12 22.71
N PHE A 110 -13.92 35.40 21.49
CA PHE A 110 -13.76 36.78 21.00
C PHE A 110 -14.17 36.87 19.52
N TYR A 111 -14.88 37.95 19.17
CA TYR A 111 -15.39 38.23 17.82
C TYR A 111 -14.40 39.06 17.00
N GLY A 112 -14.37 38.84 15.69
CA GLY A 112 -13.67 39.68 14.71
C GLY A 112 -14.34 39.62 13.35
N LEU A 113 -15.25 40.57 13.09
CA LEU A 113 -15.94 40.75 11.81
C LEU A 113 -15.03 41.46 10.80
N PHE A 114 -15.01 41.04 9.53
CA PHE A 114 -14.93 41.95 8.38
C PHE A 114 -15.58 41.33 7.13
N ASN A 115 -16.35 42.15 6.41
CA ASN A 115 -17.11 41.78 5.20
C ASN A 115 -16.43 42.40 3.95
N PRO A 116 -16.60 41.87 2.73
CA PRO A 116 -15.75 42.19 1.58
C PRO A 116 -16.33 43.26 0.64
N PHE A 117 -15.46 43.97 -0.09
CA PHE A 117 -15.82 44.73 -1.30
C PHE A 117 -14.76 44.62 -2.40
N ASN A 118 -15.08 43.75 -3.37
CA ASN A 118 -15.07 43.97 -4.82
C ASN A 118 -14.40 45.27 -5.37
N GLN A 119 -13.43 45.16 -6.29
CA GLN A 119 -13.50 45.70 -7.67
C GLN A 119 -12.17 45.58 -8.46
N ASN A 120 -12.31 45.24 -9.74
CA ASN A 120 -11.40 45.51 -10.87
C ASN A 120 -12.22 46.46 -11.80
N PRO A 121 -11.65 47.33 -12.70
CA PRO A 121 -10.98 46.78 -13.90
C PRO A 121 -10.02 47.70 -14.74
N PHE A 122 -9.44 47.11 -15.79
CA PHE A 122 -8.97 47.65 -17.10
C PHE A 122 -8.01 48.86 -17.24
N GLY A 123 -6.99 48.68 -18.11
CA GLY A 123 -6.21 49.77 -18.74
C GLY A 123 -5.02 49.26 -19.59
N PHE A 124 -5.09 49.38 -20.93
CA PHE A 124 -4.06 48.94 -21.90
C PHE A 124 -3.00 50.04 -22.16
N ASN A 125 -1.73 49.67 -22.44
CA ASN A 125 -1.19 49.75 -23.82
C ASN A 125 0.21 49.08 -24.01
N ASN A 126 0.54 48.78 -25.27
CA ASN A 126 1.78 48.11 -25.69
C ASN A 126 3.00 49.05 -25.77
N ASN A 127 4.21 48.50 -25.60
CA ASN A 127 5.28 48.79 -26.57
C ASN A 127 6.37 47.69 -26.66
N VAL A 128 7.02 47.65 -27.83
CA VAL A 128 7.83 46.52 -28.32
C VAL A 128 9.29 46.58 -27.88
N TYR A 129 9.86 45.47 -27.43
CA TYR A 129 11.29 45.15 -27.65
C TYR A 129 11.51 43.63 -27.70
N ARG A 130 12.11 43.13 -28.80
CA ARG A 130 12.55 41.73 -28.95
C ARG A 130 14.01 41.58 -28.53
N PRO A 131 14.37 40.63 -27.65
CA PRO A 131 15.73 40.12 -27.56
C PRO A 131 16.02 39.17 -28.73
N THR A 132 17.17 39.33 -29.37
CA THR A 132 17.66 38.45 -30.44
C THR A 132 18.15 37.10 -29.90
N MET A 133 17.93 36.02 -30.65
CA MET A 133 18.49 34.70 -30.31
C MET A 133 20.02 34.70 -30.52
N PRO A 134 20.81 34.09 -29.61
CA PRO A 134 22.18 33.67 -29.93
C PRO A 134 22.18 32.50 -30.94
N PRO A 135 23.21 32.38 -31.80
CA PRO A 135 23.22 31.39 -32.88
C PRO A 135 23.33 29.94 -32.39
N ARG A 136 22.73 29.01 -33.14
CA ARG A 136 22.72 27.57 -32.87
C ARG A 136 24.14 26.99 -32.87
N ARG A 137 24.50 26.19 -31.85
CA ARG A 137 25.70 25.34 -31.91
C ARG A 137 25.50 24.20 -32.90
N SER A 138 26.54 23.93 -33.70
CA SER A 138 26.63 22.77 -34.60
C SER A 138 26.69 21.47 -33.81
N THR A 139 26.03 20.43 -34.32
CA THR A 139 26.00 19.06 -33.75
C THR A 139 26.97 18.11 -34.47
N ARG A 140 28.09 18.61 -35.00
CA ARG A 140 29.20 17.78 -35.51
C ARG A 140 30.32 17.70 -34.46
N PRO A 141 30.81 16.50 -34.09
CA PRO A 141 32.03 16.39 -33.31
C PRO A 141 33.25 16.81 -34.16
N PRO A 142 34.33 17.33 -33.54
CA PRO A 142 35.57 17.63 -34.24
C PRO A 142 36.31 16.35 -34.68
N GLU A 143 37.01 16.43 -35.81
CA GLU A 143 37.92 15.37 -36.26
C GLU A 143 39.20 15.33 -35.39
N GLY A 144 39.76 14.14 -35.16
CA GLY A 144 41.09 13.98 -34.60
C GLY A 144 41.19 14.00 -33.07
N GLY A 145 40.67 12.97 -32.40
CA GLY A 145 40.93 12.70 -30.97
C GLY A 145 41.37 11.25 -30.75
N TYR A 146 42.65 11.03 -30.43
CA TYR A 146 43.19 9.72 -30.09
C TYR A 146 42.64 9.24 -28.74
N PHE A 147 41.97 8.08 -28.74
CA PHE A 147 41.72 7.29 -27.53
C PHE A 147 42.44 5.94 -27.63
N GLY A 148 42.98 5.49 -26.50
CA GLY A 148 43.98 4.41 -26.43
C GLY A 148 43.50 3.03 -26.87
N GLY A 149 44.46 2.18 -27.24
CA GLY A 149 44.18 0.91 -27.89
C GLY A 149 43.49 -0.13 -27.02
N ASN A 150 42.38 -0.64 -27.54
CA ASN A 150 41.98 -2.05 -27.43
C ASN A 150 41.35 -2.44 -28.77
N ALA A 151 42.06 -3.26 -29.56
CA ALA A 151 41.64 -3.60 -30.91
C ALA A 151 40.55 -4.68 -30.91
N TYR A 152 39.30 -4.28 -31.14
CA TYR A 152 38.22 -5.21 -31.46
C TYR A 152 38.46 -5.81 -32.86
N ARG A 153 38.75 -7.12 -32.94
CA ARG A 153 38.75 -7.86 -34.21
C ARG A 153 37.34 -8.39 -34.50
N PRO A 154 36.67 -7.97 -35.58
CA PRO A 154 35.45 -8.65 -36.02
C PRO A 154 35.79 -10.06 -36.55
N PRO A 155 34.84 -11.01 -36.54
CA PRO A 155 35.00 -12.30 -37.22
C PRO A 155 35.16 -12.13 -38.73
N ALA A 156 35.79 -13.09 -39.39
CA ALA A 156 35.94 -13.09 -40.84
C ALA A 156 34.57 -13.21 -41.55
N VAL A 157 34.45 -12.54 -42.71
CA VAL A 157 33.29 -12.66 -43.59
C VAL A 157 33.22 -14.08 -44.13
N LEU A 158 32.13 -14.79 -43.84
CA LEU A 158 31.74 -15.99 -44.56
C LEU A 158 30.86 -15.55 -45.75
N GLU A 159 31.28 -15.88 -46.97
CA GLU A 159 30.46 -15.66 -48.15
C GLU A 159 29.24 -16.59 -48.18
N PRO A 160 28.12 -16.20 -48.82
CA PRO A 160 26.92 -17.02 -48.85
C PRO A 160 27.11 -18.21 -49.79
N THR A 161 27.07 -19.44 -49.26
CA THR A 161 27.01 -20.66 -50.10
C THR A 161 25.57 -20.98 -50.47
N ASP A 162 25.31 -21.15 -51.76
CA ASP A 162 23.98 -21.41 -52.35
C ASP A 162 23.32 -22.71 -51.88
N TYR A 163 22.50 -22.66 -50.81
CA TYR A 163 21.53 -23.71 -50.47
C TYR A 163 20.23 -23.13 -49.89
N LEU A 164 19.44 -22.48 -50.75
CA LEU A 164 18.05 -22.14 -50.47
C LEU A 164 17.17 -23.40 -50.47
N LYS A 165 16.58 -23.73 -49.31
CA LYS A 165 15.36 -24.55 -49.27
C LYS A 165 14.16 -23.65 -49.59
N PRO A 166 13.22 -24.07 -50.47
CA PRO A 166 12.06 -23.24 -50.80
C PRO A 166 11.10 -23.17 -49.61
N VAL A 167 10.75 -21.95 -49.21
CA VAL A 167 9.57 -21.67 -48.39
C VAL A 167 8.43 -21.34 -49.35
N HIS A 168 7.32 -22.06 -49.25
CA HIS A 168 6.12 -21.74 -50.03
C HIS A 168 5.42 -20.52 -49.42
N GLU A 169 5.46 -19.39 -50.12
CA GLU A 169 4.52 -18.29 -49.88
C GLU A 169 3.19 -18.57 -50.59
N GLY A 170 2.09 -18.47 -49.85
CA GLY A 170 0.74 -18.66 -50.38
C GLY A 170 -0.31 -18.36 -49.32
N GLY A 171 -0.75 -17.10 -49.23
CA GLY A 171 -1.79 -16.69 -48.26
C GLY A 171 -1.98 -15.18 -48.11
N TYR A 172 -2.68 -14.57 -49.08
CA TYR A 172 -3.35 -13.26 -49.03
C TYR A 172 -3.24 -12.41 -47.73
N GLU A 173 -2.62 -11.23 -47.83
CA GLU A 173 -2.90 -10.10 -46.93
C GLU A 173 -4.17 -9.35 -47.38
N PRO A 174 -5.04 -8.92 -46.45
CA PRO A 174 -5.95 -7.80 -46.67
C PRO A 174 -5.30 -6.49 -46.17
N HIS A 175 -5.01 -5.58 -47.09
CA HIS A 175 -4.53 -4.23 -46.75
C HIS A 175 -5.49 -3.51 -45.80
N MET A 176 -4.98 -2.97 -44.69
CA MET A 176 -5.74 -2.04 -43.84
C MET A 176 -5.15 -0.62 -43.92
N THR A 177 -5.83 0.22 -44.70
CA THR A 177 -5.42 1.60 -45.00
C THR A 177 -5.54 2.51 -43.78
N TYR A 178 -4.43 3.12 -43.38
CA TYR A 178 -4.40 4.16 -42.33
C TYR A 178 -5.26 5.37 -42.76
N ARG A 179 -6.12 5.87 -41.86
CA ARG A 179 -6.87 7.13 -42.07
C ARG A 179 -6.71 8.06 -40.85
N PRO A 180 -6.14 9.27 -41.02
CA PRO A 180 -6.08 10.26 -39.95
C PRO A 180 -7.33 11.15 -39.92
N GLY A 181 -7.76 11.51 -38.72
CA GLY A 181 -8.87 12.45 -38.44
C GLY A 181 -9.70 12.00 -37.22
N LEU A 182 -10.25 12.89 -36.39
CA LEU A 182 -10.16 14.36 -36.34
C LEU A 182 -10.40 14.81 -34.89
N VAL A 183 -9.90 15.98 -34.52
CA VAL A 183 -10.02 16.57 -33.16
C VAL A 183 -11.49 16.78 -32.75
N GLY A 184 -11.84 16.40 -31.52
CA GLY A 184 -13.15 16.70 -30.92
C GLY A 184 -13.29 16.26 -29.45
N ALA A 185 -13.04 17.17 -28.51
CA ALA A 185 -13.61 17.12 -27.15
C ALA A 185 -15.04 17.76 -27.16
N PRO A 186 -15.86 17.78 -26.08
CA PRO A 186 -15.55 17.48 -24.67
C PRO A 186 -16.69 16.75 -23.87
N ILE A 187 -16.56 16.76 -22.52
CA ILE A 187 -17.59 16.59 -21.46
C ILE A 187 -17.93 15.15 -21.00
N GLY A 188 -17.68 14.88 -19.71
CA GLY A 188 -18.35 13.81 -18.93
C GLY A 188 -17.39 12.92 -18.11
N HIS A 189 -17.51 12.95 -16.77
CA HIS A 189 -16.91 11.96 -15.86
C HIS A 189 -17.89 10.80 -15.59
N VAL A 190 -17.42 9.82 -14.81
CA VAL A 190 -18.18 8.98 -13.85
C VAL A 190 -18.62 7.57 -14.32
N ILE A 191 -18.28 6.58 -13.49
CA ILE A 191 -18.94 5.28 -13.17
C ILE A 191 -19.98 4.73 -14.17
N GLY A 192 -19.75 3.49 -14.62
CA GLY A 192 -20.79 2.46 -14.70
C GLY A 192 -21.55 2.25 -16.01
N LEU A 193 -21.33 1.05 -16.59
CA LEU A 193 -22.22 0.28 -17.50
C LEU A 193 -22.61 0.89 -18.87
N PRO A 194 -22.43 0.14 -19.98
CA PRO A 194 -22.83 0.61 -21.31
C PRO A 194 -24.35 0.50 -21.55
N GLN A 195 -25.01 1.64 -21.75
CA GLN A 195 -26.35 1.72 -22.35
C GLN A 195 -26.23 1.82 -23.88
N VAL A 196 -26.45 0.71 -24.58
CA VAL A 196 -26.47 0.66 -26.05
C VAL A 196 -27.69 1.42 -26.60
N LYS A 197 -27.49 2.29 -27.59
CA LYS A 197 -28.55 2.75 -28.50
C LYS A 197 -28.10 2.74 -29.98
N PRO A 198 -29.05 2.60 -30.92
CA PRO A 198 -28.83 1.73 -32.07
C PRO A 198 -28.42 2.48 -33.35
N THR A 199 -27.41 1.97 -34.04
CA THR A 199 -27.14 2.32 -35.44
C THR A 199 -27.75 1.23 -36.33
N ARG A 200 -28.83 1.56 -37.05
CA ARG A 200 -29.33 0.71 -38.14
C ARG A 200 -28.30 0.67 -39.25
N HIS A 201 -27.77 -0.51 -39.59
CA HIS A 201 -27.49 -0.86 -40.98
C HIS A 201 -27.70 -2.36 -41.23
N TYR A 202 -28.47 -2.62 -42.28
CA TYR A 202 -28.83 -3.87 -42.96
C TYR A 202 -28.52 -5.25 -42.34
N LEU A 203 -29.60 -6.00 -42.16
CA LEU A 203 -29.62 -7.47 -42.08
C LEU A 203 -29.16 -8.07 -43.41
N GLU A 204 -28.21 -9.02 -43.37
CA GLU A 204 -28.31 -10.23 -44.20
C GLU A 204 -27.40 -11.37 -43.69
N THR A 205 -27.91 -12.61 -43.78
CA THR A 205 -27.20 -13.89 -43.57
C THR A 205 -26.68 -14.24 -42.15
N THR A 206 -27.60 -14.48 -41.20
CA THR A 206 -27.30 -15.37 -40.04
C THR A 206 -28.41 -16.40 -39.79
N GLN A 207 -29.02 -16.91 -40.87
CA GLN A 207 -30.20 -17.78 -40.81
C GLN A 207 -29.92 -19.26 -41.12
N LYS A 208 -28.65 -19.70 -41.03
CA LYS A 208 -28.21 -21.08 -41.36
C LYS A 208 -27.42 -21.81 -40.27
N LYS A 209 -27.46 -21.32 -39.02
CA LYS A 209 -26.92 -22.02 -37.82
C LYS A 209 -27.90 -22.13 -36.64
N LEU A 210 -29.18 -21.80 -36.84
CA LEU A 210 -30.22 -21.82 -35.79
C LEU A 210 -31.27 -22.94 -35.92
N ASN A 211 -31.25 -23.73 -37.00
CA ASN A 211 -32.31 -24.73 -37.28
C ASN A 211 -32.01 -26.17 -36.82
N ASN A 212 -30.88 -26.43 -36.15
CA ASN A 212 -30.56 -27.75 -35.56
C ASN A 212 -30.59 -27.73 -34.01
N ALA A 213 -31.35 -26.80 -33.41
CA ALA A 213 -31.46 -26.65 -31.95
C ALA A 213 -32.73 -27.28 -31.33
N ASN A 214 -33.46 -28.13 -32.08
CA ASN A 214 -34.70 -28.79 -31.63
C ASN A 214 -34.52 -30.32 -31.51
N HIS A 215 -33.56 -30.78 -30.71
CA HIS A 215 -33.55 -32.15 -30.17
C HIS A 215 -33.16 -32.13 -28.68
N ASN A 216 -34.10 -32.59 -27.86
CA ASN A 216 -34.09 -32.71 -26.39
C ASN A 216 -32.71 -32.76 -25.69
N TYR A 217 -32.37 -31.70 -24.96
CA TYR A 217 -31.50 -31.77 -23.78
C TYR A 217 -32.01 -30.86 -22.68
N VAL A 218 -32.83 -31.40 -21.78
CA VAL A 218 -33.09 -30.80 -20.46
C VAL A 218 -31.90 -31.11 -19.56
N HIS A 219 -30.74 -30.49 -19.86
CA HIS A 219 -29.72 -30.32 -18.85
C HIS A 219 -30.15 -29.17 -17.94
N THR A 220 -30.54 -29.51 -16.72
CA THR A 220 -30.52 -28.56 -15.60
C THR A 220 -29.14 -27.90 -15.58
N LYS A 221 -29.07 -26.58 -15.82
CA LYS A 221 -27.78 -25.86 -15.84
C LYS A 221 -27.18 -25.89 -14.44
N GLN A 222 -26.29 -26.85 -14.23
CA GLN A 222 -25.64 -27.12 -12.96
C GLN A 222 -24.89 -25.87 -12.52
N ASN A 223 -25.08 -25.46 -11.26
CA ASN A 223 -24.38 -24.31 -10.72
C ASN A 223 -22.89 -24.69 -10.53
N PRO A 224 -21.95 -24.09 -11.29
CA PRO A 224 -20.55 -24.51 -11.31
C PRO A 224 -19.84 -24.26 -9.97
N TYR A 225 -20.24 -23.20 -9.25
CA TYR A 225 -19.73 -22.93 -7.91
C TYR A 225 -20.11 -24.05 -6.93
N LEU A 226 -21.38 -24.46 -6.93
CA LEU A 226 -21.82 -25.61 -6.12
C LEU A 226 -21.22 -26.94 -6.58
N GLU A 227 -20.82 -27.07 -7.85
CA GLU A 227 -20.13 -28.24 -8.38
C GLU A 227 -18.69 -28.34 -7.91
N ALA A 228 -17.93 -27.26 -8.00
CA ALA A 228 -16.57 -27.19 -7.47
C ALA A 228 -16.53 -27.50 -5.97
N LEU A 229 -17.50 -27.00 -5.20
CA LEU A 229 -17.64 -27.29 -3.77
C LEU A 229 -18.09 -28.73 -3.45
N ARG A 230 -18.76 -29.44 -4.37
CA ARG A 230 -19.01 -30.89 -4.20
C ARG A 230 -17.74 -31.71 -4.40
N ASN A 231 -16.89 -31.32 -5.35
CA ASN A 231 -15.67 -32.05 -5.68
C ASN A 231 -14.56 -31.86 -4.63
N LYS A 232 -14.46 -30.66 -4.03
CA LYS A 232 -13.62 -30.40 -2.84
C LYS A 232 -14.38 -29.48 -1.87
N PRO A 233 -14.98 -30.02 -0.79
CA PRO A 233 -15.80 -29.23 0.13
C PRO A 233 -14.94 -28.35 1.03
N TRP A 234 -14.81 -27.09 0.66
CA TRP A 234 -14.20 -26.07 1.52
C TRP A 234 -15.19 -25.60 2.57
N LYS A 235 -15.10 -26.13 3.80
CA LYS A 235 -15.92 -25.64 4.91
C LYS A 235 -15.66 -24.16 5.16
N SER A 236 -16.74 -23.39 5.22
CA SER A 236 -16.73 -21.94 5.37
C SER A 236 -17.95 -21.43 6.12
N ILE A 237 -17.84 -20.25 6.71
CA ILE A 237 -18.92 -19.51 7.36
C ILE A 237 -18.93 -18.09 6.82
N GLN A 238 -20.13 -17.57 6.58
CA GLN A 238 -20.37 -16.19 6.20
C GLN A 238 -21.29 -15.55 7.23
N LYS A 239 -20.98 -14.32 7.67
CA LYS A 239 -21.82 -13.57 8.60
C LYS A 239 -21.69 -12.07 8.42
N TYR A 240 -22.75 -11.36 8.84
CA TYR A 240 -22.70 -9.93 9.09
C TYR A 240 -22.28 -9.60 10.54
N VAL A 241 -21.64 -8.45 10.70
CA VAL A 241 -21.39 -7.77 11.98
C VAL A 241 -21.84 -6.32 11.83
N GLU A 242 -22.76 -5.88 12.68
CA GLU A 242 -23.08 -4.46 12.84
C GLU A 242 -21.91 -3.77 13.58
N VAL A 243 -21.19 -2.89 12.89
CA VAL A 243 -20.00 -2.21 13.43
C VAL A 243 -20.33 -0.85 14.04
N ARG A 244 -21.38 -0.21 13.52
CA ARG A 244 -22.03 1.01 14.00
C ARG A 244 -23.53 0.85 13.67
N PRO A 245 -24.46 1.55 14.36
CA PRO A 245 -25.90 1.44 14.07
C PRO A 245 -26.23 1.62 12.57
N GLY A 246 -26.87 0.61 11.97
CA GLY A 246 -27.23 0.58 10.54
C GLY A 246 -26.05 0.42 9.57
N ALA A 247 -24.87 0.05 10.06
CA ALA A 247 -23.64 -0.13 9.27
C ALA A 247 -23.07 -1.52 9.50
N HIS A 248 -23.11 -2.37 8.46
CA HIS A 248 -22.85 -3.80 8.58
C HIS A 248 -21.68 -4.21 7.68
N LEU A 249 -20.68 -4.85 8.28
CA LEU A 249 -19.58 -5.50 7.56
C LEU A 249 -19.85 -7.00 7.44
N PHE A 250 -19.62 -7.53 6.24
CA PHE A 250 -19.71 -8.95 5.91
C PHE A 250 -18.31 -9.58 5.95
N TYR A 251 -18.22 -10.76 6.56
CA TYR A 251 -17.01 -11.58 6.49
C TYR A 251 -17.30 -12.98 5.97
N TRP A 252 -16.27 -13.57 5.36
CA TRP A 252 -16.26 -14.95 4.88
C TRP A 252 -15.01 -15.65 5.45
N LEU A 253 -15.23 -16.58 6.39
CA LEU A 253 -14.20 -17.46 6.92
C LEU A 253 -14.14 -18.73 6.09
N TYR A 254 -12.97 -19.12 5.61
CA TYR A 254 -12.65 -20.48 5.21
C TYR A 254 -11.80 -21.17 6.27
N TYR A 255 -12.19 -22.40 6.63
CA TYR A 255 -11.41 -23.23 7.53
C TYR A 255 -10.27 -23.95 6.79
N ALA A 256 -9.12 -24.05 7.45
CA ALA A 256 -7.90 -24.63 6.92
C ALA A 256 -8.12 -26.06 6.37
N ASP A 257 -7.57 -26.33 5.18
CA ASP A 257 -7.70 -27.58 4.44
C ASP A 257 -9.15 -28.02 4.17
N GLY A 258 -10.12 -27.10 4.30
CA GLY A 258 -11.54 -27.34 4.10
C GLY A 258 -12.22 -28.08 5.26
N THR A 259 -11.61 -28.19 6.45
CA THR A 259 -12.20 -28.86 7.61
C THR A 259 -12.16 -28.00 8.86
N ILE A 260 -13.20 -28.10 9.70
CA ILE A 260 -13.26 -27.45 11.02
C ILE A 260 -12.36 -28.19 12.03
N VAL A 261 -12.09 -29.48 11.80
CA VAL A 261 -11.31 -30.33 12.70
C VAL A 261 -9.86 -29.84 12.77
N GLU A 262 -9.41 -29.46 13.98
CA GLU A 262 -8.09 -28.89 14.26
C GLU A 262 -7.76 -27.60 13.48
N ALA A 263 -8.77 -26.91 12.95
CA ALA A 263 -8.59 -25.66 12.24
C ALA A 263 -8.00 -24.57 13.15
N ASP A 264 -8.38 -24.54 14.42
CA ASP A 264 -7.87 -23.65 15.47
C ASP A 264 -6.36 -23.81 15.74
N ARG A 265 -5.77 -24.95 15.38
CA ARG A 265 -4.32 -25.20 15.50
C ARG A 265 -3.50 -24.64 14.33
N LYS A 266 -4.15 -24.25 13.24
CA LYS A 266 -3.53 -23.75 12.02
C LYS A 266 -3.63 -22.22 11.96
N PRO A 267 -2.64 -21.50 11.41
CA PRO A 267 -2.64 -20.03 11.43
C PRO A 267 -3.94 -19.42 10.87
N LEU A 268 -4.37 -18.30 11.44
CA LEU A 268 -5.47 -17.49 10.92
C LEU A 268 -4.89 -16.30 10.16
N ILE A 269 -5.27 -16.16 8.90
CA ILE A 269 -4.99 -15.00 8.07
C ILE A 269 -6.26 -14.15 8.00
N ILE A 270 -6.18 -12.90 8.43
CA ILE A 270 -7.21 -11.89 8.20
C ILE A 270 -6.76 -11.07 7.00
N TRP A 271 -7.54 -11.10 5.91
CA TRP A 271 -7.19 -10.42 4.66
C TRP A 271 -7.99 -9.13 4.47
N ILE A 272 -7.28 -8.02 4.24
CA ILE A 272 -7.83 -6.69 3.97
C ILE A 272 -7.54 -6.30 2.51
N GLN A 273 -8.57 -6.30 1.67
CA GLN A 273 -8.47 -5.84 0.28
C GLN A 273 -8.34 -4.31 0.22
N GLY A 274 -7.82 -3.81 -0.90
CA GLY A 274 -7.65 -2.38 -1.15
C GLY A 274 -8.80 -1.69 -1.90
N GLY A 275 -8.44 -0.95 -2.93
CA GLY A 275 -9.32 0.03 -3.59
C GLY A 275 -8.92 1.46 -3.19
N PRO A 276 -9.62 2.13 -2.26
CA PRO A 276 -10.60 1.57 -1.31
C PRO A 276 -11.93 1.15 -1.95
N GLY A 277 -12.64 0.23 -1.29
CA GLY A 277 -13.94 -0.25 -1.73
C GLY A 277 -13.90 -1.43 -2.70
N LEU A 278 -12.82 -2.23 -2.72
CA LEU A 278 -12.78 -3.51 -3.44
C LEU A 278 -13.16 -4.67 -2.51
N ALA A 279 -14.07 -5.54 -2.96
CA ALA A 279 -14.61 -6.64 -2.17
C ALA A 279 -13.60 -7.80 -2.01
N ALA A 280 -13.11 -8.02 -0.78
CA ALA A 280 -12.23 -9.14 -0.45
C ALA A 280 -12.90 -10.49 -0.73
N THR A 281 -14.20 -10.62 -0.44
CA THR A 281 -14.96 -11.86 -0.63
C THR A 281 -15.19 -12.23 -2.09
N ALA A 282 -14.70 -11.41 -3.04
CA ALA A 282 -14.64 -11.76 -4.46
C ALA A 282 -13.27 -11.57 -5.13
N LEU A 283 -12.57 -10.44 -4.97
CA LEU A 283 -11.23 -10.30 -5.58
C LEU A 283 -10.26 -11.28 -4.91
N ALA A 284 -10.03 -11.13 -3.61
CA ALA A 284 -9.14 -12.04 -2.90
C ALA A 284 -9.67 -13.50 -2.93
N ASN A 285 -10.98 -13.69 -2.92
CA ASN A 285 -11.61 -15.02 -2.96
C ASN A 285 -11.46 -15.74 -4.31
N PHE A 286 -11.76 -15.06 -5.43
CA PHE A 286 -11.90 -15.68 -6.76
C PHE A 286 -10.84 -15.22 -7.77
N ALA A 287 -10.23 -14.05 -7.61
CA ALA A 287 -9.10 -13.65 -8.44
C ALA A 287 -7.77 -14.16 -7.86
N GLU A 288 -7.54 -14.06 -6.54
CA GLU A 288 -6.18 -14.19 -5.97
C GLU A 288 -5.93 -15.46 -5.12
N ILE A 289 -6.50 -15.55 -3.92
CA ILE A 289 -5.99 -16.44 -2.84
C ILE A 289 -6.99 -17.49 -2.33
N GLY A 290 -8.28 -17.29 -2.57
CA GLY A 290 -9.34 -18.21 -2.14
C GLY A 290 -9.37 -19.53 -2.92
N PRO A 291 -10.26 -20.46 -2.56
CA PRO A 291 -10.20 -21.86 -3.02
C PRO A 291 -10.59 -22.05 -4.49
N LEU A 292 -11.23 -21.07 -5.12
CA LEU A 292 -11.73 -21.12 -6.49
C LEU A 292 -11.15 -19.98 -7.33
N THR A 293 -11.18 -20.15 -8.65
CA THR A 293 -10.84 -19.11 -9.64
C THR A 293 -12.07 -18.30 -10.07
N MET A 294 -11.86 -17.25 -10.86
CA MET A 294 -12.94 -16.43 -11.42
C MET A 294 -13.86 -17.21 -12.37
N ASP A 295 -13.46 -18.42 -12.81
CA ASP A 295 -14.28 -19.37 -13.56
C ASP A 295 -15.09 -20.33 -12.69
N MET A 296 -15.10 -20.13 -11.37
CA MET A 296 -15.73 -21.04 -10.40
C MET A 296 -15.13 -22.47 -10.44
N ARG A 297 -13.84 -22.58 -10.79
CA ARG A 297 -13.08 -23.84 -10.82
C ARG A 297 -12.15 -23.93 -9.60
N PRO A 298 -11.78 -25.13 -9.11
CA PRO A 298 -10.77 -25.28 -8.06
C PRO A 298 -9.44 -24.60 -8.42
N ARG A 299 -8.86 -23.87 -7.46
CA ARG A 299 -7.55 -23.21 -7.59
C ARG A 299 -6.42 -24.15 -7.15
N ASN A 300 -5.33 -24.20 -7.93
CA ASN A 300 -4.15 -25.02 -7.63
C ASN A 300 -3.37 -24.52 -6.39
N HIS A 301 -3.24 -23.20 -6.26
CA HIS A 301 -2.53 -22.54 -5.15
C HIS A 301 -3.51 -21.68 -4.36
N THR A 302 -3.98 -22.16 -3.20
CA THR A 302 -4.89 -21.38 -2.32
C THR A 302 -4.29 -21.25 -0.92
N TRP A 303 -4.50 -20.09 -0.30
CA TRP A 303 -4.08 -19.82 1.06
C TRP A 303 -4.85 -20.62 2.11
N VAL A 304 -5.98 -21.24 1.73
CA VAL A 304 -6.76 -22.13 2.59
C VAL A 304 -6.07 -23.49 2.81
N ASN A 305 -5.06 -23.84 2.00
CA ASN A 305 -4.17 -24.98 2.30
C ASN A 305 -3.33 -24.64 3.53
N GLY A 306 -3.49 -25.39 4.62
CA GLY A 306 -2.72 -25.24 5.87
C GLY A 306 -3.01 -23.97 6.72
N ARG A 307 -3.84 -23.03 6.26
CA ARG A 307 -4.26 -21.84 7.03
C ARG A 307 -5.75 -21.56 6.94
N ASN A 308 -6.30 -20.93 7.97
CA ASN A 308 -7.64 -20.35 7.94
C ASN A 308 -7.58 -18.98 7.28
N LEU A 309 -8.61 -18.63 6.51
CA LEU A 309 -8.65 -17.37 5.76
C LEU A 309 -9.95 -16.63 6.06
N LEU A 310 -9.85 -15.50 6.75
CA LEU A 310 -10.95 -14.58 7.02
C LEU A 310 -10.88 -13.41 6.03
N LEU A 311 -11.76 -13.41 5.04
CA LEU A 311 -11.94 -12.31 4.10
C LEU A 311 -12.99 -11.34 4.68
N ILE A 312 -12.69 -10.05 4.71
CA ILE A 312 -13.64 -9.02 5.19
C ILE A 312 -13.90 -8.03 4.06
N ASP A 313 -15.17 -7.89 3.66
CA ASP A 313 -15.56 -6.84 2.71
C ASP A 313 -15.60 -5.51 3.45
N HIS A 314 -14.72 -4.59 3.06
CA HIS A 314 -14.53 -3.33 3.77
C HIS A 314 -14.13 -2.21 2.79
N PRO A 315 -14.42 -0.93 3.11
CA PRO A 315 -15.28 -0.44 4.19
C PRO A 315 -16.78 -0.80 4.06
N VAL A 316 -17.60 -0.30 4.99
CA VAL A 316 -19.07 -0.41 4.92
C VAL A 316 -19.55 0.14 3.57
N GLY A 317 -20.44 -0.59 2.88
CA GLY A 317 -20.87 -0.27 1.52
C GLY A 317 -20.04 -0.94 0.41
N THR A 318 -19.15 -1.88 0.74
CA THR A 318 -18.31 -2.63 -0.20
C THR A 318 -18.79 -4.07 -0.34
N GLY A 319 -18.91 -4.60 -1.57
CA GLY A 319 -19.22 -6.01 -1.80
C GLY A 319 -20.57 -6.44 -1.19
N PHE A 320 -20.53 -7.35 -0.23
CA PHE A 320 -21.72 -7.75 0.54
C PHE A 320 -21.99 -6.85 1.76
N SER A 321 -21.01 -6.06 2.22
CA SER A 321 -21.15 -5.10 3.33
C SER A 321 -22.00 -3.90 2.91
N TYR A 322 -22.94 -3.48 3.77
CA TYR A 322 -23.91 -2.43 3.44
C TYR A 322 -24.11 -1.43 4.57
N ALA A 323 -24.60 -0.24 4.20
CA ALA A 323 -25.13 0.75 5.13
C ALA A 323 -26.61 0.98 4.81
N GLU A 324 -27.43 1.19 5.84
CA GLU A 324 -28.82 1.63 5.69
C GLU A 324 -28.94 3.06 5.12
N SER A 325 -27.88 3.87 5.29
CA SER A 325 -27.76 5.21 4.73
C SER A 325 -26.34 5.51 4.26
N LYS A 326 -26.22 6.21 3.13
CA LYS A 326 -24.93 6.72 2.60
C LYS A 326 -24.20 7.65 3.58
N SER A 327 -24.89 8.24 4.55
CA SER A 327 -24.26 9.04 5.61
C SER A 327 -23.36 8.22 6.55
N LEU A 328 -23.49 6.89 6.55
CA LEU A 328 -22.70 5.99 7.39
C LEU A 328 -21.40 5.51 6.72
N LEU A 329 -21.19 5.81 5.43
CA LEU A 329 -19.93 5.53 4.75
C LEU A 329 -18.78 6.26 5.45
N VAL A 330 -17.67 5.55 5.65
CA VAL A 330 -16.49 6.10 6.33
C VAL A 330 -15.85 7.21 5.50
N LYS A 331 -15.39 8.27 6.18
CA LYS A 331 -14.67 9.39 5.55
C LYS A 331 -13.17 9.36 5.81
N THR A 332 -12.74 8.57 6.80
CA THR A 332 -11.34 8.49 7.19
C THR A 332 -10.83 7.05 7.32
N ASP A 333 -9.53 6.88 7.09
CA ASP A 333 -8.79 5.65 7.41
C ASP A 333 -8.92 5.25 8.89
N LYS A 334 -9.13 6.22 9.79
CA LYS A 334 -9.38 6.00 11.23
C LYS A 334 -10.71 5.27 11.43
N ASP A 335 -11.78 5.78 10.83
CA ASP A 335 -13.11 5.18 10.93
C ASP A 335 -13.13 3.79 10.29
N ALA A 336 -12.50 3.64 9.11
CA ALA A 336 -12.36 2.36 8.44
C ALA A 336 -11.61 1.31 9.28
N ALA A 337 -10.52 1.71 9.97
CA ALA A 337 -9.77 0.83 10.87
C ALA A 337 -10.52 0.53 12.18
N LYS A 338 -11.37 1.45 12.68
CA LYS A 338 -12.26 1.20 13.83
C LYS A 338 -13.36 0.19 13.49
N ASP A 339 -13.99 0.30 12.33
CA ASP A 339 -14.98 -0.66 11.86
C ASP A 339 -14.36 -2.07 11.73
N LEU A 340 -13.18 -2.17 11.11
CA LEU A 340 -12.43 -3.43 11.03
C LEU A 340 -12.07 -4.01 12.40
N LEU A 341 -11.62 -3.18 13.35
CA LEU A 341 -11.37 -3.61 14.74
C LEU A 341 -12.63 -4.19 15.39
N ARG A 342 -13.82 -3.58 15.15
CA ARG A 342 -15.09 -4.08 15.70
C ARG A 342 -15.46 -5.44 15.11
N VAL A 343 -15.30 -5.66 13.80
CA VAL A 343 -15.50 -6.99 13.19
C VAL A 343 -14.59 -8.04 13.81
N ILE A 344 -13.31 -7.73 14.00
CA ILE A 344 -12.35 -8.69 14.56
C ILE A 344 -12.67 -9.02 16.03
N LYS A 345 -13.12 -8.03 16.82
CA LYS A 345 -13.65 -8.25 18.18
C LYS A 345 -14.85 -9.22 18.17
N GLU A 346 -15.88 -8.95 17.38
CA GLU A 346 -17.11 -9.77 17.34
C GLU A 346 -16.86 -11.16 16.73
N PHE A 347 -15.95 -11.27 15.75
CA PHE A 347 -15.46 -12.53 15.22
C PHE A 347 -14.82 -13.37 16.34
N LEU A 348 -13.88 -12.82 17.11
CA LEU A 348 -13.23 -13.53 18.23
C LEU A 348 -14.13 -13.69 19.48
N LYS A 349 -15.27 -12.98 19.54
CA LYS A 349 -16.34 -13.23 20.52
C LYS A 349 -17.15 -14.48 20.15
N THR A 350 -17.44 -14.64 18.87
CA THR A 350 -18.23 -15.74 18.30
C THR A 350 -17.41 -17.03 18.17
N HIS A 351 -16.20 -16.94 17.60
CA HIS A 351 -15.29 -18.05 17.33
C HIS A 351 -14.15 -18.02 18.34
N LYS A 352 -14.47 -18.38 19.60
CA LYS A 352 -13.56 -18.27 20.75
C LYS A 352 -12.31 -19.15 20.61
N GLU A 353 -12.36 -20.20 19.80
CA GLU A 353 -11.24 -21.07 19.45
C GLU A 353 -10.07 -20.29 18.83
N PHE A 354 -10.36 -19.32 17.95
CA PHE A 354 -9.33 -18.53 17.27
C PHE A 354 -8.60 -17.53 18.17
N ARG A 355 -9.05 -17.30 19.41
CA ARG A 355 -8.39 -16.39 20.38
C ARG A 355 -6.94 -16.82 20.66
N LYS A 356 -6.64 -18.12 20.62
CA LYS A 356 -5.30 -18.70 20.85
C LYS A 356 -4.53 -18.98 19.56
N THR A 357 -5.19 -19.04 18.41
CA THR A 357 -4.58 -19.32 17.11
C THR A 357 -3.60 -18.23 16.69
N PRO A 358 -2.39 -18.57 16.20
CA PRO A 358 -1.46 -17.60 15.60
C PRO A 358 -2.15 -16.81 14.48
N THR A 359 -2.45 -15.54 14.73
CA THR A 359 -3.21 -14.70 13.79
C THR A 359 -2.32 -13.66 13.12
N TYR A 360 -2.45 -13.53 11.81
CA TYR A 360 -1.71 -12.62 10.95
C TYR A 360 -2.67 -11.72 10.19
N LEU A 361 -2.34 -10.45 10.08
CA LEU A 361 -3.05 -9.50 9.21
C LEU A 361 -2.31 -9.43 7.88
N PHE A 362 -2.98 -9.67 6.76
CA PHE A 362 -2.42 -9.41 5.44
C PHE A 362 -3.31 -8.41 4.72
N GLY A 363 -2.71 -7.47 3.99
CA GLY A 363 -3.49 -6.56 3.16
C GLY A 363 -2.71 -6.08 1.96
N GLN A 364 -3.47 -5.81 0.90
CA GLN A 364 -2.93 -5.41 -0.40
C GLN A 364 -3.35 -3.98 -0.74
N SER A 365 -2.53 -3.22 -1.46
CA SER A 365 -2.93 -1.90 -1.99
C SER A 365 -3.35 -0.94 -0.86
N TYR A 366 -4.54 -0.37 -0.92
CA TYR A 366 -5.15 0.41 0.16
C TYR A 366 -5.36 -0.39 1.46
N GLY A 367 -5.59 -1.70 1.38
CA GLY A 367 -5.63 -2.58 2.55
C GLY A 367 -4.26 -2.68 3.22
N GLY A 368 -3.19 -2.71 2.43
CA GLY A 368 -1.80 -2.65 2.90
C GLY A 368 -1.46 -1.33 3.61
N LYS A 369 -2.11 -0.22 3.22
CA LYS A 369 -2.03 1.08 3.92
C LYS A 369 -2.75 1.05 5.28
N LEU A 370 -3.90 0.40 5.36
CA LEU A 370 -4.69 0.29 6.59
C LEU A 370 -4.12 -0.73 7.58
N CYS A 371 -3.42 -1.76 7.11
CA CYS A 371 -2.84 -2.82 7.94
C CYS A 371 -1.95 -2.31 9.08
N PRO A 372 -1.00 -1.37 8.89
CA PRO A 372 -0.27 -0.73 9.99
C PRO A 372 -1.17 -0.09 11.05
N ARG A 373 -2.22 0.65 10.65
CA ARG A 373 -3.14 1.33 11.58
C ARG A 373 -4.00 0.33 12.36
N LEU A 374 -4.57 -0.64 11.66
CA LEU A 374 -5.35 -1.72 12.29
C LEU A 374 -4.47 -2.57 13.21
N GLY A 375 -3.23 -2.87 12.81
CA GLY A 375 -2.25 -3.58 13.64
C GLY A 375 -1.92 -2.82 14.93
N TYR A 376 -1.77 -1.49 14.86
CA TYR A 376 -1.61 -0.63 16.04
C TYR A 376 -2.83 -0.70 16.95
N TYR A 377 -4.05 -0.59 16.41
CA TYR A 377 -5.29 -0.70 17.19
C TYR A 377 -5.46 -2.07 17.85
N LEU A 378 -5.19 -3.16 17.12
CA LEU A 378 -5.23 -4.53 17.64
C LEU A 378 -4.21 -4.70 18.77
N HIS A 379 -2.97 -4.26 18.57
CA HIS A 379 -1.93 -4.30 19.59
C HIS A 379 -2.33 -3.54 20.87
N THR A 380 -2.85 -2.31 20.73
CA THR A 380 -3.29 -1.50 21.88
C THR A 380 -4.49 -2.13 22.59
N ALA A 381 -5.46 -2.71 21.85
CA ALA A 381 -6.58 -3.43 22.44
C ALA A 381 -6.12 -4.68 23.23
N ILE A 382 -5.11 -5.40 22.73
CA ILE A 382 -4.51 -6.57 23.41
C ILE A 382 -3.73 -6.14 24.66
N ARG A 383 -2.86 -5.11 24.54
CA ARG A 383 -2.10 -4.52 25.67
C ARG A 383 -3.03 -4.06 26.79
N ASN A 384 -4.15 -3.43 26.45
CA ASN A 384 -5.14 -2.94 27.39
C ASN A 384 -6.16 -4.02 27.84
N LYS A 385 -5.93 -5.30 27.52
CA LYS A 385 -6.78 -6.46 27.84
C LYS A 385 -8.22 -6.41 27.28
N ARG A 386 -8.54 -5.44 26.41
CA ARG A 386 -9.84 -5.27 25.72
C ARG A 386 -10.02 -6.20 24.51
N LEU A 387 -9.02 -7.05 24.22
CA LEU A 387 -9.07 -8.09 23.17
C LEU A 387 -8.15 -9.27 23.53
N LYS A 388 -8.67 -10.50 23.47
CA LYS A 388 -7.90 -11.74 23.62
C LYS A 388 -7.58 -12.33 22.24
N MET A 389 -6.36 -12.08 21.75
CA MET A 389 -5.93 -12.47 20.40
C MET A 389 -4.42 -12.79 20.38
N ASN A 390 -4.04 -13.94 19.83
CA ASN A 390 -2.64 -14.31 19.61
C ASN A 390 -2.10 -13.69 18.28
N PHE A 391 -2.01 -12.37 18.25
CA PHE A 391 -1.56 -11.59 17.07
C PHE A 391 -0.04 -11.69 16.88
N ARG A 392 0.41 -12.08 15.68
CA ARG A 392 1.81 -12.46 15.40
C ARG A 392 2.51 -11.64 14.33
N GLY A 393 1.79 -11.08 13.36
CA GLY A 393 2.45 -10.34 12.30
C GLY A 393 1.53 -9.67 11.28
N ILE A 394 2.17 -8.88 10.41
CA ILE A 394 1.51 -8.09 9.36
C ILE A 394 2.23 -8.31 8.01
N GLY A 395 1.50 -8.73 7.00
CA GLY A 395 1.92 -8.71 5.59
C GLY A 395 1.33 -7.50 4.86
N ILE A 396 2.18 -6.76 4.15
CA ILE A 396 1.83 -5.58 3.36
C ILE A 396 2.24 -5.87 1.91
N GLY A 397 1.28 -6.30 1.11
CA GLY A 397 1.46 -6.55 -0.32
C GLY A 397 1.18 -5.30 -1.14
N SER A 398 2.09 -4.90 -2.03
CA SER A 398 1.91 -3.78 -2.95
C SER A 398 1.19 -2.57 -2.30
N GLY A 399 1.69 -2.14 -1.15
CA GLY A 399 0.95 -1.31 -0.20
C GLY A 399 1.03 0.18 -0.50
N TRP A 400 -0.11 0.88 -0.50
CA TRP A 400 -0.22 2.33 -0.70
C TRP A 400 0.14 3.12 0.59
N VAL A 401 1.26 2.75 1.22
CA VAL A 401 1.66 3.18 2.59
C VAL A 401 2.23 4.60 2.63
N ASP A 402 3.05 4.97 1.64
CA ASP A 402 3.53 6.34 1.42
C ASP A 402 3.17 6.78 -0.01
N PRO A 403 2.00 7.41 -0.19
CA PRO A 403 1.51 7.84 -1.51
C PRO A 403 2.46 8.82 -2.21
N LYS A 404 3.24 9.60 -1.44
CA LYS A 404 4.22 10.53 -1.99
C LYS A 404 5.33 9.78 -2.74
N GLN A 405 5.83 8.69 -2.16
CA GLN A 405 6.91 7.91 -2.76
C GLN A 405 6.42 7.10 -3.96
N SER A 406 5.21 6.53 -3.91
CA SER A 406 4.62 5.82 -5.06
C SER A 406 4.38 6.75 -6.26
N THR A 407 3.70 7.88 -6.05
CA THR A 407 3.35 8.80 -7.13
C THR A 407 4.56 9.51 -7.74
N LEU A 408 5.60 9.82 -6.95
CA LEU A 408 6.80 10.50 -7.44
C LEU A 408 7.60 9.65 -8.43
N VAL A 409 7.62 8.32 -8.28
CA VAL A 409 8.41 7.41 -9.13
C VAL A 409 7.65 6.87 -10.34
N GLN A 410 6.32 7.00 -10.39
CA GLN A 410 5.49 6.48 -11.49
C GLN A 410 5.94 6.96 -12.88
N PRO A 411 6.21 8.28 -13.11
CA PRO A 411 6.68 8.75 -14.41
C PRO A 411 8.05 8.19 -14.81
N ASP A 412 9.00 8.12 -13.86
CA ASP A 412 10.32 7.52 -14.11
C ASP A 412 10.19 6.04 -14.46
N TYR A 413 9.35 5.30 -13.74
CA TYR A 413 9.15 3.88 -13.98
C TYR A 413 8.56 3.61 -15.37
N LEU A 414 7.49 4.31 -15.74
CA LEU A 414 6.86 4.15 -17.06
C LEU A 414 7.78 4.57 -18.21
N TYR A 415 8.60 5.61 -18.01
CA TYR A 415 9.58 6.07 -19.01
C TYR A 415 10.70 5.05 -19.20
N HIS A 416 11.30 4.53 -18.13
CA HIS A 416 12.36 3.52 -18.21
C HIS A 416 11.88 2.17 -18.73
N MET A 417 10.59 1.85 -18.59
CA MET A 417 9.93 0.68 -19.19
C MET A 417 9.51 0.91 -20.66
N GLY A 418 9.67 2.12 -21.20
CA GLY A 418 9.35 2.45 -22.60
C GLY A 418 7.85 2.61 -22.90
N ILE A 419 7.00 2.72 -21.88
CA ILE A 419 5.53 2.87 -22.04
C ILE A 419 5.13 4.31 -22.39
N ILE A 420 5.91 5.30 -21.94
CA ILE A 420 5.66 6.72 -22.23
C ILE A 420 6.90 7.36 -22.86
N ASP A 421 6.66 8.32 -23.75
CA ASP A 421 7.73 9.08 -24.41
C ASP A 421 8.28 10.20 -23.50
N VAL A 422 9.28 10.94 -24.00
CA VAL A 422 9.89 12.06 -23.28
C VAL A 422 8.91 13.23 -23.04
N SER A 423 7.89 13.40 -23.89
CA SER A 423 6.88 14.46 -23.78
C SER A 423 5.92 14.18 -22.62
N THR A 424 5.32 12.99 -22.60
CA THR A 424 4.41 12.52 -21.56
C THR A 424 5.16 12.35 -20.23
N TYR A 425 6.39 11.84 -20.23
CA TYR A 425 7.28 11.84 -19.06
C TYR A 425 7.47 13.25 -18.48
N THR A 426 7.83 14.24 -19.31
CA THR A 426 8.07 15.62 -18.84
C THR A 426 6.82 16.24 -18.21
N LYS A 427 5.64 16.00 -18.79
CA LYS A 427 4.35 16.47 -18.25
C LYS A 427 4.02 15.80 -16.91
N THR A 428 4.04 14.47 -16.88
CA THR A 428 3.64 13.68 -15.69
C THR A 428 4.61 13.86 -14.53
N MET A 429 5.92 13.92 -14.79
CA MET A 429 6.95 14.26 -13.80
C MET A 429 6.74 15.65 -13.18
N LYS A 430 6.26 16.64 -13.95
CA LYS A 430 5.89 17.98 -13.41
C LYS A 430 4.66 17.90 -12.50
N ILE A 431 3.68 17.06 -12.84
CA ILE A 431 2.48 16.84 -12.02
C ILE A 431 2.86 16.11 -10.72
N ALA A 432 3.59 15.00 -10.81
CA ALA A 432 4.07 14.21 -9.67
C ALA A 432 4.88 15.04 -8.66
N LYS A 433 5.81 15.89 -9.13
CA LYS A 433 6.57 16.81 -8.26
C LYS A 433 5.67 17.83 -7.54
N LYS A 434 4.66 18.37 -8.21
CA LYS A 434 3.69 19.30 -7.59
C LYS A 434 2.78 18.57 -6.58
N MET A 435 2.34 17.36 -6.91
CA MET A 435 1.55 16.51 -6.01
C MET A 435 2.36 16.15 -4.75
N SER A 436 3.61 15.72 -4.89
CA SER A 436 4.51 15.44 -3.77
C SER A 436 4.63 16.62 -2.80
N TYR A 437 4.82 17.84 -3.31
CA TYR A 437 4.87 19.07 -2.50
C TYR A 437 3.56 19.36 -1.75
N LEU A 438 2.41 19.11 -2.38
CA LEU A 438 1.10 19.28 -1.74
C LEU A 438 0.86 18.22 -0.65
N ILE A 439 1.29 16.97 -0.86
CA ILE A 439 1.23 15.89 0.15
C ILE A 439 2.08 16.26 1.37
N GLU A 440 3.29 16.80 1.19
CA GLU A 440 4.13 17.27 2.31
C GLU A 440 3.50 18.41 3.11
N LYS A 441 2.76 19.29 2.42
CA LYS A 441 1.95 20.36 3.04
C LYS A 441 0.63 19.87 3.64
N LYS A 442 0.26 18.60 3.46
CA LYS A 442 -1.03 18.00 3.83
C LYS A 442 -2.23 18.61 3.08
N GLU A 443 -2.02 19.22 1.92
CA GLU A 443 -3.05 19.75 1.03
C GLU A 443 -3.66 18.61 0.17
N TYR A 444 -4.11 17.53 0.82
CA TYR A 444 -4.44 16.25 0.17
C TYR A 444 -5.53 16.40 -0.91
N ALA A 445 -6.62 17.15 -0.65
CA ALA A 445 -7.69 17.37 -1.63
C ALA A 445 -7.24 18.13 -2.90
N THR A 446 -6.14 18.89 -2.84
CA THR A 446 -5.54 19.56 -4.01
C THR A 446 -4.57 18.62 -4.73
N ALA A 447 -3.84 17.80 -3.98
CA ALA A 447 -2.95 16.76 -4.50
C ALA A 447 -3.75 15.68 -5.27
N GLU A 448 -4.90 15.30 -4.76
CA GLU A 448 -5.79 14.26 -5.30
C GLU A 448 -6.28 14.61 -6.72
N LYS A 449 -6.67 15.87 -6.96
CA LYS A 449 -7.00 16.39 -8.31
C LYS A 449 -5.82 16.34 -9.29
N LEU A 450 -4.58 16.36 -8.80
CA LEU A 450 -3.39 16.17 -9.65
C LEU A 450 -3.15 14.70 -9.96
N ASP A 451 -3.53 13.78 -9.08
CA ASP A 451 -3.50 12.33 -9.33
C ASP A 451 -4.47 11.97 -10.46
N ASP A 452 -5.73 12.41 -10.38
CA ASP A 452 -6.71 12.35 -11.49
C ASP A 452 -6.11 12.90 -12.79
N THR A 453 -5.47 14.08 -12.73
CA THR A 453 -4.88 14.72 -13.92
C THR A 453 -3.73 13.89 -14.48
N MET A 454 -2.87 13.32 -13.64
CA MET A 454 -1.75 12.47 -14.05
C MET A 454 -2.24 11.18 -14.69
N PHE A 455 -3.22 10.50 -14.08
CA PHE A 455 -3.85 9.30 -14.60
C PHE A 455 -4.50 9.54 -15.97
N ASN A 456 -5.22 10.66 -16.14
CA ASN A 456 -5.81 11.03 -17.42
C ASN A 456 -4.76 11.31 -18.50
N VAL A 457 -3.67 12.04 -18.18
CA VAL A 457 -2.56 12.28 -19.12
C VAL A 457 -1.90 10.97 -19.54
N LEU A 458 -1.66 10.04 -18.61
CA LEU A 458 -1.06 8.74 -18.92
C LEU A 458 -1.94 7.92 -19.87
N ASN A 459 -3.23 7.75 -19.58
CA ASN A 459 -4.13 6.93 -20.41
C ASN A 459 -4.41 7.55 -21.79
N VAL A 460 -4.39 8.88 -21.92
CA VAL A 460 -4.63 9.56 -23.21
C VAL A 460 -3.37 9.63 -24.07
N GLU A 461 -2.20 9.85 -23.48
CA GLU A 461 -0.98 10.14 -24.25
C GLU A 461 -0.05 8.94 -24.48
N ALA A 462 -0.19 7.84 -23.73
CA ALA A 462 0.68 6.66 -23.91
C ALA A 462 0.51 5.92 -25.25
N GLY A 463 -0.54 6.22 -26.02
CA GLY A 463 -0.80 5.59 -27.32
C GLY A 463 -1.27 4.13 -27.28
N MET A 464 -1.30 3.52 -26.09
CA MET A 464 -1.90 2.21 -25.82
C MET A 464 -2.54 2.20 -24.42
N GLU A 465 -3.43 1.24 -24.18
CA GLU A 465 -4.03 1.03 -22.87
C GLU A 465 -2.96 0.57 -21.85
N ILE A 466 -2.88 1.24 -20.70
CA ILE A 466 -1.98 0.85 -19.61
C ILE A 466 -2.74 0.02 -18.59
N ASN A 467 -2.26 -1.18 -18.30
CA ASN A 467 -2.66 -1.91 -17.10
C ASN A 467 -1.80 -1.49 -15.92
N PHE A 468 -2.35 -0.65 -15.05
CA PHE A 468 -1.64 -0.13 -13.88
C PHE A 468 -1.31 -1.22 -12.85
N ASN A 469 -2.05 -2.33 -12.83
CA ASN A 469 -1.76 -3.45 -11.92
C ASN A 469 -0.55 -4.26 -12.38
N ASN A 470 -0.40 -4.51 -13.68
CA ASN A 470 0.74 -5.25 -14.22
C ASN A 470 1.03 -4.78 -15.66
N ILE A 471 2.14 -4.05 -15.83
CA ILE A 471 2.58 -3.41 -17.08
C ILE A 471 2.69 -4.38 -18.28
N ASN A 472 2.80 -5.69 -18.02
CA ASN A 472 2.97 -6.74 -19.04
C ASN A 472 1.68 -7.53 -19.32
N GLN A 473 0.53 -7.16 -18.75
CA GLN A 473 -0.74 -7.91 -18.85
C GLN A 473 -1.89 -7.01 -19.33
N PRO A 474 -2.92 -7.56 -20.00
CA PRO A 474 -4.15 -6.80 -20.30
C PRO A 474 -4.87 -6.39 -19.00
N ASN A 475 -5.68 -5.33 -19.07
CA ASN A 475 -6.45 -4.88 -17.91
C ASN A 475 -7.49 -5.93 -17.46
N PRO A 476 -7.62 -6.20 -16.14
CA PRO A 476 -8.47 -7.28 -15.64
C PRO A 476 -9.98 -6.95 -15.62
N TYR A 477 -10.39 -5.76 -16.06
CA TYR A 477 -11.77 -5.27 -15.89
C TYR A 477 -12.83 -6.15 -16.57
N ASN A 478 -12.53 -6.73 -17.74
CA ASN A 478 -13.44 -7.65 -18.43
C ASN A 478 -13.67 -8.93 -17.61
N ASP A 479 -12.61 -9.49 -17.02
CA ASP A 479 -12.70 -10.70 -16.20
C ASP A 479 -13.39 -10.42 -14.85
N LEU A 480 -13.19 -9.22 -14.29
CA LEU A 480 -13.87 -8.76 -13.07
C LEU A 480 -15.36 -8.48 -13.29
N ASP A 481 -15.76 -7.97 -14.46
CA ASP A 481 -17.17 -7.80 -14.83
C ASP A 481 -17.87 -9.15 -15.08
N ASP A 482 -17.19 -10.13 -15.70
CA ASP A 482 -17.71 -11.50 -15.80
C ASP A 482 -17.75 -12.19 -14.43
N LEU A 483 -16.75 -11.98 -13.57
CA LEU A 483 -16.78 -12.44 -12.17
C LEU A 483 -18.00 -11.88 -11.43
N LYS A 484 -18.34 -10.60 -11.61
CA LYS A 484 -19.55 -9.99 -11.04
C LYS A 484 -20.85 -10.64 -11.54
N ILE A 485 -20.92 -10.98 -12.82
CA ILE A 485 -22.06 -11.74 -13.38
C ILE A 485 -22.14 -13.13 -12.72
N LYS A 486 -21.00 -13.85 -12.65
CA LYS A 486 -20.89 -15.18 -12.04
C LYS A 486 -21.22 -15.16 -10.53
N VAL A 487 -20.75 -14.17 -9.77
CA VAL A 487 -21.03 -14.03 -8.33
C VAL A 487 -22.53 -13.80 -8.09
N ASN A 488 -23.16 -12.86 -8.81
CA ASN A 488 -24.61 -12.63 -8.68
C ASN A 488 -25.45 -13.85 -9.07
N LYS A 489 -25.00 -14.63 -10.05
CA LYS A 489 -25.75 -15.76 -10.63
C LYS A 489 -25.55 -17.09 -9.90
N TYR A 490 -24.35 -17.35 -9.38
CA TYR A 490 -23.94 -18.66 -8.88
C TYR A 490 -23.56 -18.67 -7.40
N VAL A 491 -23.00 -17.58 -6.88
CA VAL A 491 -22.49 -17.49 -5.49
C VAL A 491 -23.53 -16.87 -4.57
N LYS A 492 -24.01 -15.66 -4.86
CA LYS A 492 -24.98 -14.92 -4.03
C LYS A 492 -26.23 -15.74 -3.67
N PRO A 493 -26.85 -16.54 -4.56
CA PRO A 493 -28.02 -17.36 -4.21
C PRO A 493 -27.75 -18.48 -3.19
N THR A 494 -26.48 -18.74 -2.86
CA THR A 494 -26.08 -19.72 -1.84
C THR A 494 -25.86 -19.09 -0.46
N LEU A 495 -25.83 -17.76 -0.39
CA LEU A 495 -25.55 -17.00 0.83
C LEU A 495 -26.87 -16.57 1.49
N LEU A 496 -27.37 -17.38 2.41
CA LEU A 496 -28.71 -17.23 2.98
C LEU A 496 -28.93 -15.93 3.77
N GLU A 497 -27.89 -15.41 4.43
CA GLU A 497 -27.95 -14.14 5.18
C GLU A 497 -27.88 -12.91 4.27
N VAL A 498 -27.51 -13.06 2.99
CA VAL A 498 -27.32 -11.97 2.04
C VAL A 498 -28.65 -11.61 1.38
N ASN A 499 -29.00 -10.32 1.38
CA ASN A 499 -30.17 -9.81 0.68
C ASN A 499 -30.09 -10.18 -0.83
N GLN A 500 -31.01 -11.01 -1.31
CA GLN A 500 -30.97 -11.51 -2.68
C GLN A 500 -31.39 -10.46 -3.73
N THR A 501 -32.04 -9.36 -3.31
CA THR A 501 -32.60 -8.34 -4.20
C THR A 501 -31.58 -7.33 -4.72
N PHE A 502 -30.49 -7.03 -3.98
CA PHE A 502 -29.47 -6.10 -4.48
C PHE A 502 -28.56 -6.77 -5.51
N VAL A 503 -28.04 -5.98 -6.46
CA VAL A 503 -27.02 -6.44 -7.42
C VAL A 503 -25.65 -6.24 -6.80
N TRP A 504 -24.94 -7.33 -6.55
CA TRP A 504 -23.60 -7.29 -5.98
C TRP A 504 -22.58 -6.75 -7.00
N ASN A 505 -21.57 -6.03 -6.52
CA ASN A 505 -20.47 -5.53 -7.35
C ASN A 505 -19.12 -5.73 -6.64
N TYR A 506 -18.04 -5.88 -7.42
CA TYR A 506 -16.70 -6.11 -6.89
C TYR A 506 -16.02 -4.82 -6.39
N ILE A 507 -16.51 -3.67 -6.83
CA ILE A 507 -16.06 -2.32 -6.48
C ILE A 507 -17.24 -1.46 -6.02
N SER A 508 -16.98 -0.55 -5.08
CA SER A 508 -17.93 0.46 -4.61
C SER A 508 -17.37 1.86 -4.78
N ASP A 509 -17.78 2.53 -5.84
CA ASP A 509 -17.34 3.89 -6.16
C ASP A 509 -17.80 4.92 -5.13
N GLU A 510 -18.91 4.67 -4.43
CA GLU A 510 -19.39 5.55 -3.36
C GLU A 510 -18.44 5.52 -2.15
N VAL A 511 -17.89 4.35 -1.84
CA VAL A 511 -16.88 4.14 -0.79
C VAL A 511 -15.52 4.70 -1.22
N PHE A 512 -15.14 4.55 -2.50
CA PHE A 512 -13.95 5.21 -3.02
C PHE A 512 -14.05 6.74 -2.87
N ASN A 513 -15.17 7.31 -3.32
CA ASN A 513 -15.41 8.75 -3.24
C ASN A 513 -15.51 9.28 -1.81
N SER A 514 -16.04 8.50 -0.85
CA SER A 514 -16.09 8.93 0.56
C SER A 514 -14.71 9.00 1.22
N LEU A 515 -13.70 8.28 0.71
CA LEU A 515 -12.34 8.22 1.26
C LEU A 515 -11.29 9.06 0.51
N ARG A 516 -11.64 9.82 -0.54
CA ARG A 516 -10.67 10.59 -1.36
C ARG A 516 -9.74 11.49 -0.55
N GLU A 517 -10.26 12.21 0.45
CA GLU A 517 -9.44 13.07 1.32
C GLU A 517 -8.40 12.29 2.15
N SER A 518 -8.69 11.03 2.47
CA SER A 518 -7.73 10.13 3.12
C SER A 518 -6.76 9.49 2.14
N PHE A 519 -7.08 9.40 0.85
CA PHE A 519 -6.36 8.55 -0.11
C PHE A 519 -4.85 8.78 -0.13
N LEU A 520 -4.42 10.05 -0.13
CA LEU A 520 -3.01 10.47 -0.15
C LEU A 520 -2.37 10.67 1.24
N VAL A 521 -3.07 10.39 2.34
CA VAL A 521 -2.51 10.45 3.70
C VAL A 521 -1.57 9.27 3.94
N PRO A 522 -0.30 9.46 4.34
CA PRO A 522 0.63 8.35 4.58
C PRO A 522 0.33 7.60 5.89
N SER A 523 0.64 6.30 5.92
CA SER A 523 0.44 5.39 7.06
C SER A 523 1.76 4.93 7.73
N THR A 524 2.90 5.42 7.25
CA THR A 524 4.25 5.04 7.71
C THR A 524 4.46 5.14 9.22
N LYS A 525 3.89 6.16 9.88
CA LYS A 525 4.01 6.34 11.35
C LYS A 525 3.51 5.15 12.15
N TYR A 526 2.39 4.54 11.76
CA TYR A 526 1.87 3.36 12.47
C TYR A 526 2.82 2.17 12.32
N LEU A 527 3.44 2.03 11.15
CA LEU A 527 4.46 1.02 10.91
C LEU A 527 5.73 1.28 11.73
N GLU A 528 6.18 2.53 11.84
CA GLU A 528 7.30 2.93 12.72
C GLU A 528 7.01 2.62 14.19
N THR A 529 5.80 2.93 14.69
CA THR A 529 5.38 2.59 16.06
C THR A 529 5.35 1.07 16.27
N LEU A 530 4.77 0.30 15.35
CA LEU A 530 4.74 -1.16 15.46
C LEU A 530 6.14 -1.78 15.45
N LEU A 531 7.05 -1.25 14.62
CA LEU A 531 8.44 -1.69 14.54
C LEU A 531 9.26 -1.34 15.79
N ASN A 532 8.96 -0.24 16.48
CA ASN A 532 9.72 0.17 17.68
C ASN A 532 9.16 -0.41 18.99
N HIS A 533 7.84 -0.65 19.08
CA HIS A 533 7.17 -1.00 20.34
C HIS A 533 6.59 -2.43 20.36
N THR A 534 6.76 -3.22 19.29
CA THR A 534 6.23 -4.61 19.23
C THR A 534 7.21 -5.62 18.62
N ASN A 535 7.02 -6.88 18.98
CA ASN A 535 7.72 -8.04 18.40
C ASN A 535 6.93 -8.68 17.24
N LEU A 536 5.98 -7.97 16.62
CA LEU A 536 5.21 -8.48 15.48
C LEU A 536 6.13 -8.68 14.28
N LYS A 537 6.06 -9.85 13.62
CA LYS A 537 6.79 -10.11 12.38
C LYS A 537 6.13 -9.32 11.25
N ILE A 538 6.89 -8.54 10.48
CA ILE A 538 6.35 -7.70 9.41
C ILE A 538 7.02 -8.06 8.09
N ALA A 539 6.21 -8.32 7.06
CA ALA A 539 6.66 -8.48 5.68
C ALA A 539 6.07 -7.37 4.82
N VAL A 540 6.94 -6.63 4.13
CA VAL A 540 6.55 -5.73 3.05
C VAL A 540 7.00 -6.38 1.74
N TYR A 541 6.08 -6.59 0.80
CA TYR A 541 6.37 -7.25 -0.48
C TYR A 541 5.73 -6.50 -1.65
N ASN A 542 6.49 -6.26 -2.71
CA ASN A 542 6.02 -5.57 -3.92
C ASN A 542 6.44 -6.33 -5.17
N GLY A 543 5.55 -6.39 -6.15
CA GLY A 543 5.88 -6.81 -7.51
C GLY A 543 6.67 -5.74 -8.27
N ASN A 544 7.56 -6.15 -9.16
CA ASN A 544 8.36 -5.24 -9.98
C ASN A 544 7.65 -4.71 -11.23
N LEU A 545 6.45 -5.21 -11.55
CA LEU A 545 5.63 -4.83 -12.72
C LEU A 545 4.43 -3.94 -12.36
N ASP A 546 4.27 -3.63 -11.08
CA ASP A 546 3.20 -2.80 -10.49
C ASP A 546 3.45 -1.31 -10.77
N ILE A 547 2.48 -0.61 -11.36
CA ILE A 547 2.52 0.84 -11.57
C ILE A 547 1.76 1.58 -10.46
N VAL A 548 0.75 0.97 -9.82
CA VAL A 548 0.04 1.58 -8.70
C VAL A 548 1.00 1.77 -7.53
N THR A 549 1.68 0.72 -7.08
CA THR A 549 2.73 0.84 -6.04
C THR A 549 4.09 0.36 -6.54
N PRO A 550 4.79 1.18 -7.34
CA PRO A 550 6.04 0.75 -7.96
C PRO A 550 7.07 0.33 -6.92
N LEU A 551 7.78 -0.75 -7.22
CA LEU A 551 8.80 -1.33 -6.36
C LEU A 551 9.84 -0.30 -5.86
N ALA A 552 10.18 0.69 -6.69
CA ALA A 552 11.06 1.79 -6.31
C ALA A 552 10.46 2.71 -5.22
N GLY A 553 9.17 3.05 -5.32
CA GLY A 553 8.47 3.85 -4.31
C GLY A 553 8.37 3.10 -2.98
N ALA A 554 8.09 1.79 -3.05
CA ALA A 554 8.15 0.90 -1.89
C ALA A 554 9.54 0.82 -1.25
N THR A 555 10.58 0.66 -2.07
CA THR A 555 11.99 0.67 -1.61
C THR A 555 12.30 1.98 -0.88
N ASN A 556 11.90 3.12 -1.44
CA ASN A 556 12.15 4.44 -0.87
C ASN A 556 11.50 4.60 0.51
N TRP A 557 10.20 4.31 0.66
CA TRP A 557 9.55 4.51 1.96
C TRP A 557 10.01 3.48 3.00
N VAL A 558 10.25 2.22 2.62
CA VAL A 558 10.78 1.18 3.54
C VAL A 558 12.14 1.58 4.12
N HIS A 559 13.03 2.12 3.29
CA HIS A 559 14.35 2.59 3.76
C HIS A 559 14.30 3.96 4.46
N ALA A 560 13.22 4.73 4.30
CA ALA A 560 13.00 6.00 5.01
C ALA A 560 12.34 5.83 6.40
N LEU A 561 11.83 4.63 6.75
CA LEU A 561 11.22 4.35 8.06
C LEU A 561 12.18 4.67 9.21
N LYS A 562 11.68 5.36 10.23
CA LYS A 562 12.41 5.74 11.46
C LYS A 562 12.20 4.70 12.55
N TRP A 563 13.07 3.70 12.59
CA TRP A 563 13.00 2.65 13.59
C TRP A 563 14.38 2.10 13.95
N HIS A 564 14.47 1.40 15.07
CA HIS A 564 15.76 0.94 15.63
C HIS A 564 16.49 -0.12 14.78
N GLY A 565 15.89 -0.61 13.68
CA GLY A 565 16.52 -1.50 12.70
C GLY A 565 16.87 -0.87 11.33
N THR A 566 16.65 0.44 11.11
CA THR A 566 16.88 1.07 9.79
C THR A 566 18.29 0.84 9.23
N ARG A 567 19.34 0.97 10.07
CA ARG A 567 20.74 0.74 9.66
C ARG A 567 21.03 -0.74 9.40
N GLU A 568 20.39 -1.65 10.12
CA GLU A 568 20.52 -3.09 9.88
C GLU A 568 19.88 -3.47 8.55
N LEU A 569 18.68 -2.96 8.24
CA LEU A 569 17.98 -3.24 6.97
C LEU A 569 18.75 -2.72 5.74
N LEU A 570 19.36 -1.53 5.85
CA LEU A 570 20.20 -0.96 4.80
C LEU A 570 21.36 -1.92 4.45
N ASN A 571 22.08 -2.39 5.48
CA ASN A 571 23.26 -3.25 5.34
C ASN A 571 22.93 -4.74 5.19
N ALA A 572 21.67 -5.16 5.39
CA ALA A 572 21.27 -6.56 5.31
C ALA A 572 21.53 -7.15 3.93
N GLU A 573 22.00 -8.39 3.91
CA GLU A 573 22.24 -9.17 2.69
C GLU A 573 20.93 -9.45 1.93
N ARG A 574 20.96 -9.43 0.59
CA ARG A 574 19.84 -9.87 -0.24
C ARG A 574 19.90 -11.39 -0.40
N LYS A 575 18.86 -12.08 0.08
CA LYS A 575 18.67 -13.52 -0.12
C LYS A 575 17.75 -13.76 -1.33
N PRO A 576 17.98 -14.79 -2.15
CA PRO A 576 17.09 -15.11 -3.27
C PRO A 576 15.73 -15.62 -2.77
N ILE A 577 14.66 -15.25 -3.46
CA ILE A 577 13.34 -15.86 -3.25
C ILE A 577 13.32 -17.24 -3.93
N ARG A 578 12.70 -18.24 -3.30
CA ARG A 578 12.48 -19.59 -3.85
C ARG A 578 11.97 -19.53 -5.29
N GLY A 579 12.58 -20.32 -6.18
CA GLY A 579 12.26 -20.37 -7.61
C GLY A 579 13.37 -19.79 -8.49
N ILE A 580 13.11 -19.69 -9.79
CA ILE A 580 14.10 -19.23 -10.78
C ILE A 580 13.85 -17.74 -11.04
N LYS A 581 14.85 -16.89 -10.70
CA LYS A 581 14.79 -15.42 -10.90
C LYS A 581 13.57 -14.73 -10.25
N ASN A 582 12.96 -15.31 -9.22
CA ASN A 582 11.79 -14.76 -8.50
C ASN A 582 12.06 -13.48 -7.68
N GLY A 583 13.27 -12.93 -7.76
CA GLY A 583 13.69 -11.75 -7.02
C GLY A 583 14.37 -12.08 -5.69
N PHE A 584 14.27 -11.16 -4.74
CA PHE A 584 15.12 -11.16 -3.53
C PHE A 584 14.36 -10.63 -2.32
N PHE A 585 14.86 -10.96 -1.13
CA PHE A 585 14.41 -10.35 0.11
C PHE A 585 15.56 -9.99 1.04
N LYS A 586 15.32 -9.04 1.95
CA LYS A 586 16.19 -8.66 3.06
C LYS A 586 15.45 -8.84 4.38
N VAL A 587 16.19 -9.05 5.47
CA VAL A 587 15.65 -9.14 6.83
C VAL A 587 16.50 -8.28 7.77
N ALA A 588 15.85 -7.51 8.63
CA ALA A 588 16.45 -6.93 9.81
C ALA A 588 15.45 -7.02 10.96
N LYS A 589 15.88 -7.57 12.10
CA LYS A 589 15.02 -7.78 13.29
C LYS A 589 13.68 -8.44 12.90
N GLN A 590 12.55 -7.79 13.21
CA GLN A 590 11.21 -8.27 12.87
C GLN A 590 10.71 -7.85 11.47
N LEU A 591 11.42 -6.98 10.74
CA LEU A 591 11.04 -6.53 9.39
C LEU A 591 11.74 -7.36 8.30
N SER A 592 10.95 -7.80 7.32
CA SER A 592 11.40 -8.39 6.08
C SER A 592 10.88 -7.60 4.88
N TYR A 593 11.73 -7.35 3.89
CA TYR A 593 11.39 -6.61 2.67
C TYR A 593 11.66 -7.46 1.45
N TRP A 594 10.65 -7.66 0.60
CA TRP A 594 10.64 -8.61 -0.51
C TRP A 594 10.39 -7.88 -1.84
N THR A 595 11.29 -8.09 -2.79
CA THR A 595 11.22 -7.55 -4.14
C THR A 595 10.90 -8.71 -5.08
N VAL A 596 9.64 -8.89 -5.45
CA VAL A 596 9.16 -10.06 -6.21
C VAL A 596 9.22 -9.78 -7.70
N PHE A 597 9.94 -10.63 -8.43
CA PHE A 597 10.11 -10.46 -9.88
C PHE A 597 9.06 -11.24 -10.66
N GLY A 598 8.63 -10.66 -11.80
CA GLY A 598 7.57 -11.20 -12.64
C GLY A 598 6.15 -10.87 -12.16
N SER A 599 6.01 -10.20 -11.02
CA SER A 599 4.72 -9.84 -10.43
C SER A 599 4.38 -8.37 -10.58
N GLY A 600 3.11 -8.08 -10.80
CA GLY A 600 2.49 -6.77 -10.63
C GLY A 600 1.91 -6.61 -9.23
N HIS A 601 0.74 -5.97 -9.17
CA HIS A 601 0.05 -5.56 -7.96
C HIS A 601 -0.53 -6.72 -7.16
N TRP A 602 -0.89 -7.83 -7.82
CA TRP A 602 -1.49 -9.02 -7.22
C TRP A 602 -0.45 -10.15 -7.11
N VAL A 603 0.60 -9.89 -6.34
CA VAL A 603 1.72 -10.84 -6.11
C VAL A 603 1.27 -12.28 -5.80
N PRO A 604 0.19 -12.55 -5.02
CA PRO A 604 -0.26 -13.91 -4.77
C PRO A 604 -0.71 -14.68 -6.03
N GLU A 605 -1.27 -13.99 -7.02
CA GLU A 605 -1.70 -14.56 -8.30
C GLU A 605 -0.54 -14.63 -9.29
N ASP A 606 0.21 -13.53 -9.45
CA ASP A 606 1.30 -13.46 -10.42
C ASP A 606 2.50 -14.39 -10.08
N ASN A 607 2.78 -14.62 -8.78
CA ASN A 607 3.90 -15.46 -8.35
C ASN A 607 3.59 -16.23 -7.04
N PRO A 608 2.75 -17.28 -7.10
CA PRO A 608 2.37 -18.08 -5.93
C PRO A 608 3.56 -18.77 -5.25
N VAL A 609 4.66 -19.04 -5.98
CA VAL A 609 5.88 -19.63 -5.40
C VAL A 609 6.61 -18.65 -4.50
N ALA A 610 6.73 -17.38 -4.92
CA ALA A 610 7.27 -16.31 -4.08
C ALA A 610 6.36 -16.03 -2.88
N MET A 611 5.03 -16.02 -3.10
CA MET A 611 4.06 -15.78 -2.04
C MET A 611 4.06 -16.87 -0.97
N GLU A 612 4.14 -18.15 -1.36
CA GLU A 612 4.22 -19.25 -0.39
C GLU A 612 5.48 -19.15 0.47
N HIS A 613 6.63 -18.77 -0.10
CA HIS A 613 7.86 -18.53 0.66
C HIS A 613 7.73 -17.34 1.65
N ILE A 614 6.97 -16.30 1.30
CA ILE A 614 6.64 -15.19 2.22
C ILE A 614 5.73 -15.68 3.36
N LEU A 615 4.72 -16.51 3.07
CA LEU A 615 3.80 -17.07 4.06
C LEU A 615 4.49 -18.03 5.02
N GLU A 616 5.29 -18.96 4.50
CA GLU A 616 6.17 -19.84 5.28
C GLU A 616 7.06 -19.01 6.21
N TYR A 617 7.82 -18.05 5.66
CA TYR A 617 8.66 -17.17 6.47
C TYR A 617 7.86 -16.45 7.56
N MET A 618 6.68 -15.89 7.25
CA MET A 618 5.86 -15.19 8.25
C MET A 618 5.31 -16.11 9.36
N MET A 619 5.07 -17.39 9.05
CA MET A 619 4.44 -18.37 9.96
C MET A 619 5.43 -19.31 10.65
N GLU A 620 6.68 -19.37 10.18
CA GLU A 620 7.80 -19.98 10.91
C GLU A 620 7.89 -19.39 12.31
N GLN A 621 7.78 -20.25 13.33
CA GLN A 621 8.07 -19.85 14.70
C GLN A 621 9.55 -19.48 14.80
N SER A 622 9.83 -18.26 15.24
CA SER A 622 11.17 -17.90 15.68
C SER A 622 11.64 -18.93 16.72
N PRO A 623 12.90 -19.39 16.69
CA PRO A 623 13.44 -20.25 17.73
C PRO A 623 13.17 -19.61 19.10
N GLN A 624 12.57 -20.38 20.01
CA GLN A 624 12.42 -19.96 21.40
C GLN A 624 13.81 -19.99 22.03
N ASN A 625 14.39 -18.80 22.23
CA ASN A 625 15.64 -18.57 22.98
C ASN A 625 15.33 -18.28 24.45
#